data_AF-A0A0A7FYX8-F1
#
_entry.id   AF-A0A0A7FYX8-F1
#
_cell.length_a   1.000
_cell.length_b   1.000
_cell.length_c   1.000
_cell.angle_alpha   90.00
_cell.angle_beta   90.00
_cell.angle_gamma   90.00
#
_symmetry.space_group_name_H-M   'P 1'
#
loop_
_entity.id
_entity.type
_entity.pdbx_description
1 polymer ?
#
loop_
_entity_poly.entity_id
_entity_poly.type
_entity_poly.pdbx_seq_one_letter_code
_entity_poly.pdbx_strand_id
1 'polypeptide(L)'
;MPKILENPRDKILTEARAMIKEHGYEKLSMRKLAKACDIGIGTLYNYFKNKHSIVIEIVRIDWEVSLNRLERVTEFSGTFEEKMKFIYDELENYLYNHIDIFILLYNEEKTKPNHFNNNIFGSLYVLTDEIIDYHKENGELKINLDTRNLSKFIVSNMITIIKSHAFSFDDLMCILIKK
;
A
#
# COMPACT_ATOMS: atom_id res chain seq x y z
N MET A 1 28.71 26.53 -14.69
CA MET A 1 28.86 25.07 -14.83
C MET A 1 27.51 24.42 -14.60
N PRO A 2 27.05 23.46 -15.43
CA PRO A 2 25.89 22.67 -15.07
C PRO A 2 26.22 21.85 -13.82
N LYS A 3 25.41 21.97 -12.76
CA LYS A 3 25.51 21.07 -11.60
C LYS A 3 25.11 19.67 -12.07
N ILE A 4 26.06 18.73 -12.02
CA ILE A 4 25.73 17.32 -12.14
C ILE A 4 25.02 16.96 -10.83
N LEU A 5 23.70 16.79 -10.90
CA LEU A 5 22.95 16.23 -9.79
C LEU A 5 23.27 14.75 -9.70
N GLU A 6 23.88 14.34 -8.59
CA GLU A 6 23.92 12.93 -8.22
C GLU A 6 22.47 12.47 -7.99
N ASN A 7 22.05 11.50 -8.80
CA ASN A 7 20.74 10.88 -8.77
C ASN A 7 19.52 11.85 -8.78
N PRO A 8 19.26 12.53 -9.93
CA PRO A 8 18.17 13.49 -10.06
C PRO A 8 16.80 12.88 -9.77
N ARG A 9 16.62 11.58 -10.06
CA ARG A 9 15.38 10.85 -9.83
C ARG A 9 15.05 10.77 -8.34
N ASP A 10 15.99 10.37 -7.51
CA ASP A 10 15.78 10.24 -6.07
C ASP A 10 15.53 11.60 -5.40
N LYS A 11 16.20 12.65 -5.89
CA LYS A 11 15.91 14.02 -5.45
C LYS A 11 14.47 14.43 -5.78
N ILE A 12 14.00 14.14 -7.00
CA ILE A 12 12.62 14.43 -7.41
C ILE A 12 11.62 13.71 -6.50
N LEU A 13 11.84 12.42 -6.21
CA LEU A 13 10.97 11.65 -5.32
C LEU A 13 10.97 12.20 -3.90
N THR A 14 12.14 12.58 -3.38
CA THR A 14 12.30 13.13 -2.03
C THR A 14 11.58 14.46 -1.88
N GLU A 15 11.79 15.40 -2.81
CA GLU A 15 11.12 16.69 -2.81
C GLU A 15 9.61 16.55 -3.01
N ALA A 16 9.18 15.66 -3.92
CA ALA A 16 7.76 15.40 -4.14
C ALA A 16 7.09 14.83 -2.89
N ARG A 17 7.74 13.88 -2.20
CA ARG A 17 7.26 13.31 -0.94
C ARG A 17 7.08 14.38 0.14
N ALA A 18 8.04 15.28 0.29
CA ALA A 18 7.94 16.41 1.23
C ALA A 18 6.75 17.32 0.87
N MET A 19 6.62 17.69 -0.40
CA MET A 19 5.51 18.53 -0.88
C MET A 19 4.14 17.87 -0.69
N ILE A 20 4.01 16.56 -0.96
CA ILE A 20 2.76 15.81 -0.78
C ILE A 20 2.40 15.77 0.72
N LYS A 21 3.37 15.50 1.60
CA LYS A 21 3.13 15.45 3.04
C LYS A 21 2.65 16.80 3.59
N GLU A 22 3.19 17.91 3.09
CA GLU A 22 2.86 19.25 3.57
C GLU A 22 1.57 19.81 2.96
N HIS A 23 1.32 19.56 1.67
CA HIS A 23 0.28 20.26 0.90
C HIS A 23 -0.80 19.33 0.31
N GLY A 24 -0.63 18.01 0.42
CA GLY A 24 -1.47 17.01 -0.23
C GLY A 24 -1.14 16.78 -1.71
N TYR A 25 -1.56 15.63 -2.23
CA TYR A 25 -1.34 15.22 -3.62
C TYR A 25 -1.89 16.23 -4.64
N GLU A 26 -3.07 16.81 -4.38
CA GLU A 26 -3.72 17.70 -5.34
C GLU A 26 -2.89 18.96 -5.63
N LYS A 27 -2.14 19.45 -4.62
CA LYS A 27 -1.33 20.66 -4.73
C LYS A 27 0.07 20.40 -5.32
N LEU A 28 0.43 19.15 -5.60
CA LEU A 28 1.71 18.82 -6.23
C LEU A 28 1.76 19.39 -7.66
N SER A 29 2.79 20.18 -7.94
CA SER A 29 2.99 20.84 -9.23
C SER A 29 4.36 20.53 -9.80
N MET A 30 4.40 20.05 -11.05
CA MET A 30 5.65 19.76 -11.77
C MET A 30 6.58 20.98 -11.81
N ARG A 31 6.05 22.19 -11.99
CA ARG A 31 6.85 23.42 -12.03
C ARG A 31 7.46 23.76 -10.67
N LYS A 32 6.67 23.66 -9.59
CA LYS A 32 7.17 23.90 -8.23
C LYS A 32 8.22 22.86 -7.84
N LEU A 33 7.99 21.60 -8.22
CA LEU A 33 8.91 20.50 -7.95
C LEU A 33 10.23 20.64 -8.71
N ALA A 34 10.20 21.00 -10.00
CA ALA A 34 11.42 21.27 -10.77
C ALA A 34 12.24 22.41 -10.14
N LYS A 35 11.56 23.47 -9.67
CA LYS A 35 12.20 24.58 -8.95
C LYS A 35 12.82 24.13 -7.62
N ALA A 36 12.12 23.33 -6.82
CA ALA A 36 12.64 22.78 -5.57
C ALA A 36 13.87 21.88 -5.80
N CYS A 37 13.89 21.14 -6.91
CA CYS A 37 14.98 20.28 -7.29
C CYS A 37 16.20 21.02 -7.91
N ASP A 38 16.11 22.32 -8.18
CA ASP A 38 17.12 23.10 -8.94
C ASP A 38 17.37 22.50 -10.35
N ILE A 39 16.30 22.07 -11.03
CA ILE A 39 16.36 21.51 -12.40
C ILE A 39 15.40 22.20 -13.38
N GLY A 40 15.70 22.08 -14.67
CA GLY A 40 14.79 22.49 -15.72
C GLY A 40 13.52 21.64 -15.75
N ILE A 41 12.38 22.26 -16.06
CA ILE A 41 11.10 21.55 -16.18
C ILE A 41 11.14 20.43 -17.25
N GLY A 42 11.87 20.64 -18.36
CA GLY A 42 12.09 19.62 -19.37
C GLY A 42 12.89 18.43 -18.83
N THR A 43 13.89 18.69 -17.98
CA THR A 43 14.65 17.63 -17.28
C THR A 43 13.73 16.82 -16.38
N LEU A 44 12.86 17.45 -15.60
CA LEU A 44 11.87 16.74 -14.79
C LEU A 44 10.98 15.82 -15.64
N TYR A 45 10.49 16.32 -16.79
CA TYR A 45 9.67 15.53 -17.71
C TYR A 45 10.40 14.37 -18.38
N ASN A 46 11.74 14.42 -18.47
CA ASN A 46 12.54 13.28 -18.93
C ASN A 46 12.54 12.12 -17.92
N TYR A 47 12.39 12.40 -16.63
CA TYR A 47 12.28 11.37 -15.58
C TYR A 47 10.84 10.93 -15.35
N PHE A 48 9.91 11.88 -15.30
CA PHE A 48 8.51 11.61 -14.96
C PHE A 48 7.55 12.34 -15.88
N LYS A 49 6.69 11.57 -16.56
CA LYS A 49 5.74 12.10 -17.55
C LYS A 49 4.74 13.08 -16.94
N ASN A 50 4.34 12.87 -15.69
CA ASN A 50 3.36 13.72 -14.99
C ASN A 50 3.45 13.55 -13.46
N LYS A 51 2.69 14.36 -12.71
CA LYS A 51 2.64 14.29 -11.24
C LYS A 51 2.18 12.91 -10.75
N HIS A 52 1.33 12.24 -11.52
CA HIS A 52 0.77 10.94 -11.18
C HIS A 52 1.83 9.82 -11.25
N SER A 53 2.73 9.82 -12.24
CA SER A 53 3.83 8.85 -12.32
C SER A 53 4.82 8.96 -11.15
N ILE A 54 5.06 10.18 -10.66
CA ILE A 54 5.91 10.41 -9.48
C ILE A 54 5.28 9.77 -8.25
N VAL A 55 3.98 10.00 -8.09
CA VAL A 55 3.22 9.59 -6.92
C VAL A 55 3.01 8.07 -6.87
N ILE A 56 2.73 7.43 -8.01
CA ILE A 56 2.72 5.95 -8.12
C ILE A 56 4.05 5.37 -7.64
N GLU A 57 5.16 6.00 -8.02
CA GLU A 57 6.48 5.50 -7.68
C GLU A 57 6.79 5.65 -6.19
N ILE A 58 6.44 6.79 -5.59
CA ILE A 58 6.54 6.99 -4.12
C ILE A 58 5.74 5.92 -3.38
N VAL A 59 4.48 5.71 -3.77
CA VAL A 59 3.57 4.74 -3.14
C VAL A 59 4.10 3.32 -3.28
N ARG A 60 4.69 2.95 -4.43
CA ARG A 60 5.33 1.64 -4.61
C ARG A 60 6.53 1.44 -3.68
N ILE A 61 7.40 2.43 -3.56
CA ILE A 61 8.56 2.37 -2.67
C ILE A 61 8.08 2.24 -1.21
N ASP A 62 7.09 3.03 -0.81
CA ASP A 62 6.56 3.01 0.56
C ASP A 62 5.86 1.70 0.90
N TRP A 63 5.22 1.10 -0.11
CA TRP A 63 4.64 -0.21 0.03
C TRP A 63 5.70 -1.29 0.20
N GLU A 64 6.78 -1.24 -0.58
CA GLU A 64 7.89 -2.20 -0.45
C GLU A 64 8.52 -2.15 0.95
N VAL A 65 8.71 -0.94 1.51
CA VAL A 65 9.18 -0.78 2.89
C VAL A 65 8.16 -1.36 3.89
N SER A 66 6.87 -1.22 3.64
CA SER A 66 5.81 -1.78 4.50
C SER A 66 5.71 -3.31 4.37
N LEU A 67 5.93 -3.84 3.17
CA LEU A 67 5.96 -5.28 2.90
C LEU A 67 7.12 -5.96 3.64
N ASN A 68 8.31 -5.36 3.61
CA ASN A 68 9.46 -5.87 4.38
C ASN A 68 9.18 -5.93 5.89
N ARG A 69 8.33 -5.03 6.42
CA ARG A 69 7.88 -5.09 7.81
C ARG A 69 6.83 -6.16 8.02
N LEU A 70 5.92 -6.32 7.07
CA LEU A 70 4.86 -7.33 7.06
C LEU A 70 5.42 -8.75 7.07
N GLU A 71 6.51 -9.02 6.36
CA GLU A 71 7.16 -10.36 6.33
C GLU A 71 7.51 -10.88 7.72
N ARG A 72 7.79 -9.98 8.69
CA ARG A 72 8.06 -10.34 10.09
C ARG A 72 6.89 -11.01 10.79
N VAL A 73 5.68 -10.95 10.24
CA VAL A 73 4.51 -11.69 10.76
C VAL A 73 4.75 -13.21 10.78
N THR A 74 5.61 -13.70 9.88
CA THR A 74 5.98 -15.12 9.81
C THR A 74 6.98 -15.53 10.88
N GLU A 75 7.71 -14.56 11.46
CA GLU A 75 8.83 -14.82 12.37
C GLU A 75 8.38 -15.07 13.82
N PHE A 76 7.22 -14.55 14.23
CA PHE A 76 6.72 -14.71 15.59
C PHE A 76 5.61 -15.76 15.69
N SER A 77 5.62 -16.52 16.79
CA SER A 77 4.52 -17.38 17.19
C SER A 77 3.35 -16.53 17.68
N GLY A 78 2.13 -16.85 17.25
CA GLY A 78 0.94 -16.15 17.68
C GLY A 78 -0.30 -16.79 17.10
N THR A 79 -1.44 -16.44 17.67
CA THR A 79 -2.77 -16.80 17.18
C THR A 79 -3.05 -16.17 15.81
N PHE A 80 -4.01 -16.72 15.09
CA PHE A 80 -4.50 -16.15 13.84
C PHE A 80 -4.90 -14.68 14.02
N GLU A 81 -5.59 -14.35 15.13
CA GLU A 81 -6.02 -12.98 15.45
C GLU A 81 -4.84 -12.02 15.60
N GLU A 82 -3.79 -12.40 16.34
CA GLU A 82 -2.60 -11.57 16.53
C GLU A 82 -1.85 -11.32 15.22
N LYS A 83 -1.74 -12.34 14.36
CA LYS A 83 -1.13 -12.19 13.03
C LYS A 83 -1.97 -11.30 12.10
N MET A 84 -3.29 -11.47 12.09
CA MET A 84 -4.18 -10.60 11.31
C MET A 84 -4.15 -9.15 11.83
N LYS A 85 -4.02 -8.95 13.15
CA LYS A 85 -3.90 -7.61 13.74
C LYS A 85 -2.61 -6.93 13.30
N PHE A 86 -1.50 -7.66 13.29
CA PHE A 86 -0.23 -7.13 12.79
C PHE A 86 -0.31 -6.70 11.32
N ILE A 87 -0.94 -7.53 10.47
CA ILE A 87 -1.19 -7.19 9.07
C ILE A 87 -2.06 -5.92 8.96
N TYR A 88 -3.14 -5.86 9.74
CA TYR A 88 -4.05 -4.72 9.75
C TYR A 88 -3.31 -3.42 10.13
N ASP A 89 -2.48 -3.44 11.17
CA ASP A 89 -1.78 -2.25 11.65
C ASP A 89 -0.76 -1.71 10.65
N GLU A 90 0.00 -2.59 10.00
CA GLU A 90 0.93 -2.20 8.94
C GLU A 90 0.19 -1.65 7.72
N LEU A 91 -0.95 -2.26 7.36
CA LEU A 91 -1.80 -1.78 6.26
C LEU A 91 -2.45 -0.43 6.58
N GLU A 92 -2.92 -0.24 7.81
CA GLU A 92 -3.50 1.02 8.30
C GLU A 92 -2.45 2.13 8.30
N ASN A 93 -1.25 1.87 8.82
CA ASN A 93 -0.15 2.83 8.82
C ASN A 93 0.27 3.24 7.40
N TYR A 94 0.32 2.28 6.47
CA TYR A 94 0.58 2.57 5.06
C TYR A 94 -0.55 3.41 4.44
N LEU A 95 -1.80 2.99 4.60
CA LEU A 95 -2.94 3.68 3.99
C LEU A 95 -3.17 5.06 4.59
N TYR A 96 -2.93 5.29 5.88
CA TYR A 96 -3.03 6.60 6.51
C TYR A 96 -2.21 7.68 5.78
N ASN A 97 -1.02 7.31 5.30
CA ASN A 97 -0.12 8.22 4.58
C ASN A 97 -0.44 8.36 3.08
N HIS A 98 -1.28 7.48 2.53
CA HIS A 98 -1.48 7.34 1.08
C HIS A 98 -2.94 7.20 0.64
N ILE A 99 -3.92 7.47 1.53
CA ILE A 99 -5.34 7.13 1.29
C ILE A 99 -5.92 7.81 0.05
N ASP A 100 -5.61 9.09 -0.17
CA ASP A 100 -6.11 9.86 -1.32
C ASP A 100 -5.60 9.26 -2.64
N ILE A 101 -4.33 8.86 -2.64
CA ILE A 101 -3.67 8.25 -3.80
C ILE A 101 -4.21 6.84 -4.03
N PHE A 102 -4.37 6.07 -2.96
CA PHE A 102 -4.98 4.75 -3.02
C PHE A 102 -6.40 4.81 -3.60
N ILE A 103 -7.23 5.76 -3.16
CA ILE A 103 -8.58 5.98 -3.69
C ILE A 103 -8.54 6.39 -5.17
N LEU A 104 -7.63 7.28 -5.56
CA LEU A 104 -7.45 7.68 -6.95
C LEU A 104 -7.13 6.47 -7.83
N LEU A 105 -6.11 5.69 -7.46
CA LEU A 105 -5.70 4.50 -8.20
C LEU A 105 -6.83 3.47 -8.27
N TYR A 106 -7.46 3.16 -7.14
CA TYR A 106 -8.58 2.23 -7.04
C TYR A 106 -9.79 2.65 -7.88
N ASN A 107 -10.05 3.95 -8.04
CA ASN A 107 -11.15 4.45 -8.86
C ASN A 107 -10.81 4.45 -10.36
N GLU A 108 -9.56 4.77 -10.73
CA GLU A 108 -9.08 4.64 -12.11
C GLU A 108 -9.15 3.17 -12.59
N GLU A 109 -8.94 2.21 -11.69
CA GLU A 109 -9.03 0.77 -11.92
C GLU A 109 -10.42 0.28 -12.36
N LYS A 110 -11.51 0.88 -11.84
CA LYS A 110 -12.89 0.47 -12.20
C LYS A 110 -13.21 0.64 -13.69
N THR A 111 -12.40 1.41 -14.42
CA THR A 111 -12.67 1.81 -15.81
C THR A 111 -11.88 1.03 -16.86
N LYS A 112 -10.96 0.11 -16.47
CA LYS A 112 -10.09 -0.61 -17.41
C LYS A 112 -10.12 -2.13 -17.22
N PRO A 113 -10.41 -2.92 -18.28
CA PRO A 113 -10.35 -4.37 -18.23
C PRO A 113 -8.88 -4.78 -18.38
N ASN A 114 -8.31 -5.34 -17.32
CA ASN A 114 -6.90 -5.75 -17.23
C ASN A 114 -5.91 -4.57 -17.20
N HIS A 115 -5.35 -4.29 -16.02
CA HIS A 115 -3.90 -4.21 -15.79
C HIS A 115 -3.58 -3.53 -14.44
N PHE A 116 -3.86 -4.26 -13.36
CA PHE A 116 -2.95 -4.39 -12.21
C PHE A 116 -2.35 -5.81 -12.25
N ASN A 117 -1.70 -6.17 -13.36
CA ASN A 117 -1.03 -7.49 -13.47
C ASN A 117 0.11 -7.68 -12.45
N ASN A 118 0.46 -6.63 -11.70
CA ASN A 118 1.19 -6.68 -10.43
C ASN A 118 0.34 -5.93 -9.39
N ASN A 119 -0.67 -6.58 -8.81
CA ASN A 119 -1.37 -6.05 -7.63
C ASN A 119 -0.29 -5.62 -6.63
N ILE A 120 -0.23 -4.35 -6.25
CA ILE A 120 0.77 -3.88 -5.28
C ILE A 120 0.68 -4.73 -4.00
N PHE A 121 -0.54 -5.14 -3.64
CA PHE A 121 -0.83 -6.05 -2.53
C PHE A 121 -0.70 -7.54 -2.87
N GLY A 122 -0.17 -7.92 -4.04
CA GLY A 122 -0.01 -9.32 -4.44
C GLY A 122 0.73 -10.14 -3.38
N SER A 123 1.86 -9.63 -2.91
CA SER A 123 2.63 -10.26 -1.83
C SER A 123 1.88 -10.28 -0.50
N LEU A 124 1.01 -9.31 -0.22
CA LEU A 124 0.15 -9.33 0.97
C LEU A 124 -0.87 -10.48 0.90
N TYR A 125 -1.46 -10.74 -0.26
CA TYR A 125 -2.36 -11.88 -0.43
C TYR A 125 -1.63 -13.21 -0.24
N VAL A 126 -0.42 -13.34 -0.79
CA VAL A 126 0.42 -14.55 -0.60
C VAL A 126 0.76 -14.75 0.87
N LEU A 127 1.21 -13.70 1.55
CA LEU A 127 1.52 -13.73 2.99
C LEU A 127 0.28 -14.12 3.81
N THR A 128 -0.88 -13.58 3.46
CA THR A 128 -2.14 -13.89 4.13
C THR A 128 -2.59 -15.33 3.86
N ASP A 129 -2.40 -15.84 2.63
CA ASP A 129 -2.67 -17.23 2.25
C ASP A 129 -1.84 -18.20 3.13
N GLU A 130 -0.54 -17.95 3.27
CA GLU A 130 0.38 -18.77 4.09
C GLU A 130 -0.06 -18.84 5.55
N ILE A 131 -0.48 -17.72 6.14
CA ILE A 131 -0.97 -17.66 7.53
C ILE A 131 -2.30 -18.42 7.66
N ILE A 132 -3.22 -18.26 6.70
CA ILE A 132 -4.50 -18.95 6.70
C ILE A 132 -4.29 -20.47 6.63
N ASP A 133 -3.43 -20.94 5.71
CA ASP A 133 -3.16 -22.37 5.54
C ASP A 133 -2.54 -22.95 6.82
N TYR A 134 -1.54 -22.29 7.40
CA TYR A 134 -0.95 -22.71 8.67
C TYR A 134 -1.99 -22.88 9.79
N HIS A 135 -2.87 -21.90 10.00
CA HIS A 135 -3.87 -21.98 11.07
C HIS A 135 -5.03 -22.93 10.76
N LYS A 136 -5.33 -23.21 9.49
CA LYS A 136 -6.28 -24.26 9.10
C LYS A 136 -5.72 -25.65 9.37
N GLU A 137 -4.47 -25.90 8.96
CA GLU A 137 -3.80 -27.19 9.16
C GLU A 137 -3.65 -27.54 10.64
N ASN A 138 -3.42 -26.55 11.50
CA ASN A 138 -3.37 -26.72 12.95
C ASN A 138 -4.75 -26.80 13.63
N GLY A 139 -5.85 -26.69 12.86
CA GLY A 139 -7.23 -26.79 13.38
C GLY A 139 -7.72 -25.57 14.16
N GLU A 140 -6.95 -24.49 14.17
CA GLU A 140 -7.27 -23.23 14.85
C GLU A 140 -8.29 -22.39 14.06
N LEU A 141 -8.27 -22.49 12.74
CA LEU A 141 -9.20 -21.79 11.84
C LEU A 141 -10.16 -22.79 11.15
N LYS A 142 -11.44 -22.75 11.55
CA LYS A 142 -12.47 -23.72 11.09
C LYS A 142 -13.34 -23.21 9.92
N ILE A 143 -12.92 -22.16 9.24
CA ILE A 143 -13.68 -21.58 8.13
C ILE A 143 -13.58 -22.49 6.90
N ASN A 144 -14.72 -22.99 6.44
CA ASN A 144 -14.83 -23.77 5.21
C ASN A 144 -14.93 -22.87 3.97
N LEU A 145 -13.83 -22.19 3.65
CA LEU A 145 -13.68 -21.37 2.44
C LEU A 145 -12.28 -21.62 1.86
N ASP A 146 -12.16 -21.64 0.53
CA ASP A 146 -10.87 -21.68 -0.16
C ASP A 146 -9.93 -20.55 0.34
N THR A 147 -8.66 -20.86 0.55
CA THR A 147 -7.68 -19.95 1.17
C THR A 147 -7.55 -18.65 0.40
N ARG A 148 -7.46 -18.71 -0.93
CA ARG A 148 -7.34 -17.50 -1.77
C ARG A 148 -8.56 -16.62 -1.67
N ASN A 149 -9.75 -17.21 -1.60
CA ASN A 149 -10.99 -16.45 -1.42
C ASN A 149 -11.09 -15.85 -0.02
N LEU A 150 -10.64 -16.57 1.01
CA LEU A 150 -10.62 -16.07 2.38
C LEU A 150 -9.62 -14.92 2.55
N SER A 151 -8.41 -15.05 2.01
CA SER A 151 -7.40 -13.98 1.98
C SER A 151 -7.91 -12.73 1.27
N LYS A 152 -8.54 -12.90 0.09
CA LYS A 152 -9.21 -11.80 -0.63
C LYS A 152 -10.27 -11.11 0.21
N PHE A 153 -11.11 -11.90 0.87
CA PHE A 153 -12.15 -11.39 1.75
C PHE A 153 -11.56 -10.58 2.91
N ILE A 154 -10.57 -11.13 3.62
CA ILE A 154 -9.95 -10.51 4.78
C ILE A 154 -9.29 -9.18 4.40
N VAL A 155 -8.37 -9.19 3.43
CA VAL A 155 -7.64 -7.99 3.01
C VAL A 155 -8.58 -6.91 2.46
N SER A 156 -9.60 -7.29 1.68
CA SER A 156 -10.57 -6.32 1.15
C SER A 156 -11.40 -5.67 2.27
N ASN A 157 -11.78 -6.43 3.29
CA ASN A 157 -12.50 -5.89 4.44
C ASN A 157 -11.59 -5.02 5.32
N MET A 158 -10.32 -5.39 5.53
CA MET A 158 -9.36 -4.53 6.23
C MET A 158 -9.23 -3.17 5.54
N ILE A 159 -9.04 -3.14 4.22
CA ILE A 159 -8.99 -1.90 3.43
C ILE A 159 -10.29 -1.10 3.59
N THR A 160 -11.45 -1.78 3.58
CA THR A 160 -12.75 -1.14 3.72
C THR A 160 -12.95 -0.53 5.12
N ILE A 161 -12.54 -1.25 6.16
CA ILE A 161 -12.54 -0.80 7.56
C ILE A 161 -11.70 0.46 7.69
N ILE A 162 -10.46 0.43 7.21
CA ILE A 162 -9.51 1.55 7.28
C ILE A 162 -10.06 2.79 6.56
N LYS A 163 -10.77 2.60 5.43
CA LYS A 163 -11.32 3.70 4.63
C LYS A 163 -12.61 4.30 5.17
N SER A 164 -13.51 3.46 5.67
CA SER A 164 -14.88 3.87 6.01
C SER A 164 -15.06 4.17 7.48
N HIS A 165 -14.23 3.58 8.35
CA HIS A 165 -14.39 3.58 9.81
C HIS A 165 -15.79 3.14 10.28
N ALA A 166 -16.55 2.46 9.42
CA ALA A 166 -17.92 2.00 9.73
C ALA A 166 -17.92 0.73 10.59
N PHE A 167 -16.84 -0.03 10.54
CA PHE A 167 -16.61 -1.26 11.29
C PHE A 167 -15.19 -1.24 11.84
N SER A 168 -14.92 -2.05 12.85
CA SER A 168 -13.60 -2.23 13.45
C SER A 168 -12.92 -3.51 12.99
N PHE A 169 -11.61 -3.62 13.24
CA PHE A 169 -10.88 -4.88 13.09
C PHE A 169 -11.51 -6.00 13.94
N ASP A 170 -11.92 -5.69 15.18
CA ASP A 170 -12.53 -6.67 16.09
C ASP A 170 -13.86 -7.23 15.54
N ASP A 171 -14.64 -6.40 14.82
CA ASP A 171 -15.86 -6.86 14.14
C ASP A 171 -15.54 -7.90 13.06
N LEU A 172 -14.47 -7.68 12.27
CA LEU A 172 -14.00 -8.64 11.28
C LEU A 172 -13.55 -9.94 11.96
N MET A 173 -12.79 -9.86 13.05
CA MET A 173 -12.31 -11.05 13.77
C MET A 173 -13.43 -11.84 14.42
N CYS A 174 -14.46 -11.17 14.93
CA CYS A 174 -15.66 -11.81 15.46
C CYS A 174 -16.33 -12.72 14.41
N ILE A 175 -16.42 -12.26 13.17
CA ILE A 175 -16.98 -13.02 12.04
C ILE A 175 -16.10 -14.23 11.70
N LEU A 176 -14.78 -14.05 11.70
CA LEU A 176 -13.81 -15.06 11.26
C LEU A 176 -13.60 -16.17 12.29
N ILE A 177 -13.45 -15.83 13.56
CA ILE A 177 -13.01 -16.78 14.58
C ILE A 177 -14.18 -17.52 15.25
N LYS A 178 -15.44 -17.07 15.09
CA LYS A 178 -16.61 -17.65 15.79
C LYS A 178 -16.28 -18.00 17.25
N LYS A 179 -16.18 -16.97 18.10
CA LYS A 179 -16.29 -17.22 19.54
C LYS A 179 -17.68 -17.78 19.87
#